data_AF-A0A7G9Z268-F1
#
_entry.id   AF-A0A7G9Z268-F1
#
_cell.length_a   1.000
_cell.length_b   1.000
_cell.length_c   1.000
_cell.angle_alpha   90.00
_cell.angle_beta   90.00
_cell.angle_gamma   90.00
#
_symmetry.space_group_name_H-M   'P 1'
#
loop_
_entity.id
_entity.type
_entity.pdbx_description
1 polymer ?
#
loop_
_entity_poly.entity_id
_entity_poly.type
_entity_poly.pdbx_seq_one_letter_code
_entity_poly.pdbx_strand_id
1 'polypeptide(L)'
;MQLNKILDDIIFRVVYKEVKVECELPYCPFGLIEEIEEKIKTDEDFSGRYKEELSKQLQKQGYEKLEVIDIDTSSNCLKVKYTAYYSGRKEYPETHLKALLIFYEEMGNDIHNQKVFDEIVERAREDLGENGRVERLNHFATLFKGAMDTDLSPPEQLLHFFL
;
A
#
# COMPACT_ATOMS: atom_id res chain seq x y z
N MET A 1 0.97 18.11 -9.54
CA MET A 1 1.08 17.22 -8.36
C MET A 1 2.57 17.21 -7.96
N GLN A 2 2.95 17.21 -6.67
CA GLN A 2 4.40 17.23 -6.32
C GLN A 2 5.04 15.91 -6.79
N LEU A 3 6.12 15.96 -7.59
CA LEU A 3 6.81 14.79 -8.16
C LEU A 3 7.00 13.67 -7.13
N ASN A 4 7.49 14.03 -5.94
CA ASN A 4 7.69 13.11 -4.83
C ASN A 4 6.44 12.25 -4.50
N LYS A 5 5.24 12.85 -4.50
CA LYS A 5 3.98 12.14 -4.24
C LYS A 5 3.60 11.19 -5.37
N ILE A 6 3.83 11.59 -6.62
CA ILE A 6 3.57 10.74 -7.80
C ILE A 6 4.42 9.47 -7.73
N LEU A 7 5.72 9.65 -7.46
CA LEU A 7 6.68 8.55 -7.40
C LEU A 7 6.43 7.65 -6.18
N ASP A 8 6.07 8.21 -5.02
CA ASP A 8 5.67 7.43 -3.85
C ASP A 8 4.42 6.57 -4.09
N ASP A 9 3.39 7.11 -4.75
CA ASP A 9 2.18 6.36 -5.05
C ASP A 9 2.47 5.15 -5.97
N ILE A 10 3.37 5.31 -6.94
CA ILE A 10 3.78 4.24 -7.85
C ILE A 10 4.57 3.16 -7.09
N ILE A 11 5.55 3.56 -6.28
CA ILE A 11 6.30 2.61 -5.44
C ILE A 11 5.35 1.88 -4.51
N PHE A 12 4.43 2.59 -3.86
CA PHE A 12 3.45 2.01 -2.96
C PHE A 12 2.64 0.90 -3.65
N ARG A 13 2.06 1.20 -4.81
CA ARG A 13 1.21 0.26 -5.55
C ARG A 13 1.95 -0.97 -6.10
N VAL A 14 3.19 -0.78 -6.57
CA VAL A 14 3.93 -1.85 -7.27
C VAL A 14 4.79 -2.69 -6.32
N VAL A 15 5.37 -2.07 -5.29
CA VAL A 15 6.22 -2.76 -4.32
C VAL A 15 5.40 -3.37 -3.19
N TYR A 16 4.41 -2.63 -2.68
CA TYR A 16 3.62 -3.11 -1.56
C TYR A 16 2.41 -3.86 -2.08
N LYS A 17 2.50 -5.18 -2.03
CA LYS A 17 1.38 -6.04 -2.35
C LYS A 17 0.41 -6.04 -1.18
N GLU A 18 -0.85 -5.73 -1.49
CA GLU A 18 -1.96 -5.92 -0.56
C GLU A 18 -2.11 -7.41 -0.28
N VAL A 19 -1.87 -7.79 0.97
CA VAL A 19 -2.14 -9.15 1.44
C VAL A 19 -3.19 -9.05 2.52
N LYS A 20 -4.27 -9.82 2.37
CA LYS A 20 -5.25 -9.97 3.44
C LYS A 20 -4.63 -10.88 4.50
N VAL A 21 -4.41 -10.34 5.69
CA VAL A 21 -3.87 -11.07 6.83
C VAL A 21 -4.94 -11.16 7.90
N GLU A 22 -5.03 -12.33 8.52
CA GLU A 22 -5.91 -12.56 9.67
C GLU A 22 -5.07 -12.53 10.94
N CYS A 23 -5.54 -11.82 11.97
CA CYS A 23 -4.90 -11.80 13.27
C CYS A 23 -5.92 -11.69 14.40
N GLU A 24 -5.49 -12.05 15.60
CA GLU A 24 -6.25 -11.86 16.83
C GLU A 24 -5.81 -10.56 17.49
N LEU A 25 -6.78 -9.69 17.78
CA LEU A 25 -6.58 -8.43 18.48
C LEU A 25 -7.33 -8.45 19.81
N PRO A 26 -6.68 -8.10 20.93
CA PRO A 26 -7.38 -7.93 22.20
C PRO A 26 -8.43 -6.82 22.09
N TYR A 27 -9.64 -7.10 22.56
CA TYR A 27 -10.73 -6.14 22.58
C TYR A 27 -10.70 -5.35 23.91
N CYS A 28 -10.08 -4.16 23.95
CA CYS A 28 -10.02 -3.36 25.19
C CYS A 28 -10.18 -1.86 24.92
N PRO A 29 -10.96 -1.15 25.78
CA PRO A 29 -10.54 -0.99 27.18
C PRO A 29 -11.45 -1.60 28.27
N PHE A 30 -12.63 -2.16 27.97
CA PHE A 30 -13.63 -2.52 29.00
C PHE A 30 -14.37 -3.87 28.86
N GLY A 31 -13.90 -4.79 28.01
CA GLY A 31 -14.59 -6.07 27.77
C GLY A 31 -15.99 -5.90 27.15
N LEU A 32 -16.58 -7.00 26.69
CA LEU A 32 -17.99 -6.98 26.27
C LEU A 32 -18.89 -7.01 27.51
N ILE A 33 -19.99 -6.26 27.47
CA ILE A 33 -21.02 -6.34 28.52
C ILE A 33 -21.64 -7.74 28.46
N GLU A 34 -21.87 -8.38 29.61
CA GLU A 34 -22.34 -9.77 29.73
C GLU A 34 -23.59 -10.07 28.87
N GLU A 35 -24.54 -9.12 28.80
CA GLU A 35 -25.72 -9.23 27.93
C GLU A 35 -25.39 -9.33 26.43
N ILE A 36 -24.37 -8.58 25.98
CA ILE A 36 -23.89 -8.61 24.60
C ILE A 36 -23.15 -9.91 24.33
N GLU A 37 -22.33 -10.36 25.30
CA GLU A 37 -21.62 -11.64 25.21
C GLU A 37 -22.60 -12.81 25.10
N GLU A 38 -23.64 -12.87 25.92
CA GLU A 38 -24.68 -13.90 25.82
C GLU A 38 -25.36 -13.87 24.45
N LYS A 39 -25.76 -12.68 23.97
CA LYS A 39 -26.40 -12.54 22.65
C LYS A 39 -25.48 -12.97 21.51
N ILE A 40 -24.18 -12.68 21.56
CA ILE A 40 -23.22 -13.14 20.56
C ILE A 40 -23.14 -14.68 20.53
N LYS A 41 -23.23 -15.33 21.70
CA LYS A 41 -23.17 -16.81 21.81
C LYS A 41 -24.47 -17.50 21.39
N THR A 42 -25.63 -16.88 21.63
CA THR A 42 -26.94 -17.53 21.47
C THR A 42 -27.72 -17.12 20.22
N ASP A 43 -27.41 -15.96 19.63
CA ASP A 43 -28.12 -15.39 18.49
C ASP A 43 -27.14 -15.12 17.32
N GLU A 44 -27.16 -16.02 16.33
CA GLU A 44 -26.30 -15.93 15.14
C GLU A 44 -26.57 -14.66 14.30
N ASP A 45 -27.83 -14.23 14.22
CA ASP A 45 -28.23 -13.02 13.47
C ASP A 45 -27.76 -11.75 14.18
N PHE A 46 -27.81 -11.72 15.52
CA PHE A 46 -27.20 -10.67 16.30
C PHE A 46 -25.68 -10.66 16.14
N SER A 47 -25.03 -11.82 16.27
CA SER A 47 -23.58 -11.98 16.12
C SER A 47 -23.08 -11.46 14.76
N GLY A 48 -23.75 -11.85 13.67
CA GLY A 48 -23.43 -11.36 12.32
C GLY A 48 -23.52 -9.84 12.20
N ARG A 49 -24.65 -9.25 12.61
CA ARG A 49 -24.86 -7.79 12.57
C ARG A 49 -23.87 -7.03 13.45
N TYR A 50 -23.55 -7.59 14.62
CA TYR A 50 -22.63 -6.95 15.56
C TYR A 50 -21.20 -6.90 15.00
N LYS A 51 -20.72 -7.94 14.32
CA LYS A 51 -19.42 -7.94 13.63
C LYS A 51 -19.34 -6.88 12.53
N GLU A 52 -20.40 -6.74 11.73
CA GLU A 52 -20.46 -5.72 10.67
C GLU A 52 -20.42 -4.30 11.25
N GLU A 53 -21.18 -4.03 12.30
CA GLU A 53 -21.21 -2.73 12.95
C GLU A 53 -19.86 -2.39 13.57
N LEU A 54 -19.23 -3.36 14.23
CA LEU A 54 -17.91 -3.17 14.83
C LEU A 54 -16.83 -2.91 13.76
N SER A 55 -16.90 -3.61 12.63
CA SER A 55 -16.04 -3.35 11.47
C SER A 55 -16.20 -1.92 10.96
N LYS A 56 -17.44 -1.45 10.78
CA LYS A 56 -17.72 -0.07 10.33
C LYS A 56 -17.20 0.97 11.32
N GLN A 57 -17.29 0.71 12.62
CA GLN A 57 -16.76 1.61 13.64
C GLN A 57 -15.24 1.71 13.57
N LEU A 58 -14.53 0.58 13.45
CA LEU A 58 -13.08 0.55 13.31
C LEU A 58 -12.62 1.23 12.01
N GLN A 59 -13.35 1.03 10.91
CA GLN A 59 -13.09 1.71 9.64
C GLN A 59 -13.24 3.23 9.76
N LYS A 60 -14.27 3.72 10.46
CA LYS A 60 -14.45 5.16 10.75
C LYS A 60 -13.33 5.74 11.64
N GLN A 61 -12.63 4.90 12.42
CA GLN A 61 -11.50 5.30 13.25
C GLN A 61 -10.15 5.29 12.48
N GLY A 62 -10.16 4.98 11.18
CA GLY A 62 -8.96 4.99 10.32
C GLY A 62 -8.43 3.61 9.95
N TYR A 63 -9.07 2.52 10.39
CA TYR A 63 -8.73 1.16 9.97
C TYR A 63 -9.53 0.76 8.72
N GLU A 64 -9.38 1.52 7.64
CA GLU A 64 -10.27 1.49 6.46
C GLU A 64 -10.47 0.12 5.81
N LYS A 65 -9.48 -0.78 5.91
CA LYS A 65 -9.50 -2.12 5.33
C LYS A 65 -9.58 -3.25 6.37
N LEU A 66 -9.97 -2.94 7.60
CA LEU A 66 -10.14 -3.91 8.67
C LEU A 66 -11.59 -4.42 8.69
N GLU A 67 -11.73 -5.73 8.80
CA GLU A 67 -12.99 -6.47 8.95
C GLU A 67 -12.91 -7.38 10.17
N VAL A 68 -13.93 -7.35 11.03
CA VAL A 68 -14.05 -8.30 12.14
C VAL A 68 -14.71 -9.57 11.61
N ILE A 69 -13.97 -10.68 11.61
CA ILE A 69 -14.46 -11.97 11.09
C ILE A 69 -15.04 -12.83 12.21
N ASP A 70 -14.53 -12.70 13.43
CA ASP A 70 -14.97 -13.46 14.60
C ASP A 70 -14.77 -12.67 15.90
N ILE A 71 -15.54 -13.04 16.92
CA ILE A 71 -15.43 -12.46 18.27
C ILE A 71 -15.30 -13.62 19.25
N ASP A 72 -14.11 -13.81 19.80
CA ASP A 72 -13.89 -14.75 20.89
C ASP A 72 -14.14 -14.03 22.22
N THR A 73 -15.33 -14.24 22.76
CA THR A 73 -15.72 -13.64 24.03
C THR A 73 -14.98 -14.27 25.23
N SER A 74 -14.47 -15.50 25.09
CA SER A 74 -13.79 -16.21 26.18
C SER A 74 -12.37 -15.68 26.44
N SER A 75 -11.66 -15.32 25.38
CA SER A 75 -10.35 -14.68 25.44
C SER A 75 -10.43 -13.15 25.31
N ASN A 76 -11.63 -12.61 25.10
CA ASN A 76 -11.89 -11.19 24.85
C ASN A 76 -11.06 -10.66 23.67
N CYS A 77 -11.06 -11.42 22.56
CA CYS A 77 -10.31 -11.13 21.35
C CYS A 77 -11.22 -11.02 20.14
N LEU A 78 -10.89 -10.11 19.22
CA LEU A 78 -11.45 -10.07 17.88
C LEU A 78 -10.52 -10.85 16.95
N LYS A 79 -11.05 -11.78 16.16
CA LYS A 79 -10.35 -12.16 14.93
C LYS A 79 -10.69 -11.14 13.87
N VAL A 80 -9.67 -10.49 13.37
CA VAL A 80 -9.81 -9.48 12.33
C VAL A 80 -9.07 -9.92 11.08
N LYS A 81 -9.56 -9.45 9.95
CA LYS A 81 -8.90 -9.50 8.66
C LYS A 81 -8.56 -8.08 8.26
N TYR A 82 -7.30 -7.82 7.94
CA TYR A 82 -6.88 -6.51 7.49
C TYR A 82 -5.92 -6.62 6.30
N THR A 83 -5.84 -5.56 5.51
CA THR A 83 -4.82 -5.46 4.47
C THR A 83 -3.49 -5.07 5.08
N ALA A 84 -2.56 -6.02 5.13
CA ALA A 84 -1.16 -5.74 5.40
C ALA A 84 -0.42 -5.43 4.10
N TYR A 85 0.51 -4.48 4.17
CA TYR A 85 1.41 -4.13 3.08
C TYR A 85 2.78 -4.75 3.38
N TYR A 86 3.09 -5.90 2.75
CA TYR A 86 4.41 -6.51 2.90
C TYR A 86 5.45 -5.78 2.04
N SER A 87 6.58 -5.41 2.63
CA SER A 87 7.70 -4.82 1.91
C SER A 87 8.44 -5.87 1.08
N GLY A 88 8.66 -5.61 -0.21
CA GLY A 88 9.80 -6.19 -0.93
C GLY A 88 11.11 -5.83 -0.20
N ARG A 89 12.12 -6.72 -0.25
CA ARG A 89 13.42 -6.55 0.44
C ARG A 89 14.12 -5.24 0.07
N LYS A 90 14.95 -4.76 1.00
CA LYS A 90 15.69 -3.48 1.08
C LYS A 90 16.66 -3.10 -0.04
N GLU A 91 16.61 -3.77 -1.18
CA GLU A 91 17.47 -3.51 -2.34
C GLU A 91 16.62 -2.76 -3.36
N TYR A 92 16.47 -1.43 -3.21
CA TYR A 92 15.41 -0.64 -3.85
C TYR A 92 15.89 0.24 -5.03
N PRO A 93 16.11 -0.31 -6.23
CA PRO A 93 16.31 0.46 -7.46
C PRO A 93 15.28 1.58 -7.66
N GLU A 94 14.03 1.34 -7.28
CA GLU A 94 12.93 2.30 -7.37
C GLU A 94 13.09 3.52 -6.45
N THR A 95 13.58 3.31 -5.23
CA THR A 95 13.83 4.40 -4.27
C THR A 95 15.05 5.19 -4.69
N HIS A 96 16.08 4.53 -5.20
CA HIS A 96 17.28 5.19 -5.74
C HIS A 96 16.95 6.05 -6.96
N LEU A 97 16.22 5.49 -7.92
CA LEU A 97 15.79 6.22 -9.11
C LEU A 97 14.89 7.40 -8.74
N LYS A 98 13.95 7.23 -7.81
CA LYS A 98 13.11 8.32 -7.29
C LYS A 98 13.96 9.45 -6.71
N ALA A 99 14.94 9.12 -5.86
CA ALA A 99 15.81 10.12 -5.23
C ALA A 99 16.61 10.92 -6.27
N LEU A 100 17.13 10.25 -7.29
CA LEU A 100 17.85 10.92 -8.39
C LEU A 100 16.91 11.82 -9.22
N LEU A 101 15.69 11.38 -9.54
CA LEU A 101 14.74 12.21 -10.29
C LEU A 101 14.39 13.50 -9.54
N ILE A 102 14.11 13.40 -8.23
CA ILE A 102 13.84 14.58 -7.39
C ILE A 102 15.06 15.49 -7.34
N PHE A 103 16.25 14.93 -7.10
CA PHE A 103 17.48 15.70 -7.03
C PHE A 103 17.78 16.47 -8.32
N TYR A 104 17.62 15.83 -9.48
CA TYR A 104 17.87 16.48 -10.78
C TYR A 104 16.81 17.55 -11.11
N GLU A 105 15.54 17.32 -10.74
CA GLU A 105 14.48 18.33 -10.85
C GLU A 105 14.78 19.56 -9.98
N GLU A 106 15.20 19.34 -8.72
CA GLU A 106 15.59 20.41 -7.79
C GLU A 106 16.83 21.20 -8.28
N MET A 107 17.71 20.55 -9.04
CA MET A 107 18.83 21.21 -9.74
C MET A 107 18.41 22.00 -10.98
N GLY A 108 17.13 22.01 -11.36
CA GLY A 108 16.60 22.71 -12.51
C GLY A 108 16.77 21.97 -13.84
N ASN A 109 17.04 20.67 -13.81
CA ASN A 109 17.05 19.86 -15.03
C ASN A 109 15.62 19.52 -15.45
N ASP A 110 15.37 19.54 -16.76
CA ASP A 110 14.08 19.13 -17.32
C ASP A 110 13.98 17.60 -17.37
N ILE A 111 13.51 16.99 -16.28
CA ILE A 111 13.33 15.53 -16.18
C ILE A 111 12.22 14.99 -17.09
N HIS A 112 11.37 15.85 -17.68
CA HIS A 112 10.39 15.43 -18.68
C HIS A 112 11.06 15.23 -20.05
N ASN A 113 12.24 15.81 -20.28
CA ASN A 113 13.05 15.52 -21.44
C ASN A 113 13.54 14.06 -21.41
N GLN A 114 13.23 13.30 -22.46
CA GLN A 114 13.60 11.88 -22.56
C GLN A 114 15.11 11.65 -22.37
N LYS A 115 15.95 12.50 -22.95
CA LYS A 115 17.40 12.34 -22.87
C LYS A 115 17.91 12.55 -21.45
N VAL A 116 17.41 13.58 -20.76
CA VAL A 116 17.76 13.86 -19.35
C VAL A 116 17.29 12.72 -18.47
N PHE A 117 16.08 12.21 -18.71
CA PHE A 117 15.54 11.06 -17.99
C PHE A 117 16.41 9.80 -18.17
N ASP A 118 16.78 9.48 -19.41
CA ASP A 118 17.61 8.32 -19.73
C ASP A 118 19.00 8.44 -19.08
N GLU A 119 19.60 9.63 -19.07
CA GLU A 119 20.87 9.90 -18.36
C GLU A 119 20.75 9.62 -16.85
N ILE A 120 19.63 9.99 -16.22
CA ILE A 120 19.36 9.71 -14.81
C ILE A 120 19.16 8.20 -14.56
N VAL A 121 18.51 7.49 -15.46
CA VAL A 121 18.31 6.03 -15.36
C VAL A 121 19.63 5.27 -15.52
N GLU A 122 20.49 5.68 -16.47
CA GLU A 122 21.83 5.11 -16.61
C GLU A 122 22.68 5.38 -15.36
N ARG A 123 22.58 6.58 -14.79
CA ARG A 123 23.26 6.88 -13.53
C ARG A 123 22.79 5.99 -12.38
N ALA A 124 21.48 5.77 -12.27
CA ALA A 124 20.92 4.84 -11.29
C ALA A 124 21.45 3.41 -11.51
N ARG A 125 21.63 2.98 -12.77
CA ARG A 125 22.18 1.67 -13.11
C ARG A 125 23.65 1.53 -12.70
N GLU A 126 24.47 2.54 -13.00
CA GLU A 126 25.88 2.59 -12.58
C GLU A 126 26.02 2.48 -11.06
N ASP A 127 25.23 3.25 -10.31
CA ASP A 127 25.26 3.27 -8.84
C ASP A 127 24.85 1.93 -8.21
N LEU A 128 23.96 1.17 -8.86
CA LEU A 128 23.43 -0.10 -8.38
C LEU A 128 24.28 -1.32 -8.76
N GLY A 129 25.15 -1.19 -9.78
CA GLY A 129 26.01 -2.25 -10.31
C GLY A 129 25.30 -3.33 -11.13
N GLU A 130 26.06 -4.31 -11.64
CA GLU A 130 25.60 -5.35 -12.59
C GLU A 130 24.68 -6.45 -12.00
N ASN A 131 24.42 -6.41 -10.69
CA ASN A 131 23.64 -7.47 -10.04
C ASN A 131 22.16 -7.39 -10.42
N GLY A 132 21.67 -8.25 -11.33
CA GLY A 132 20.30 -8.80 -11.45
C GLY A 132 19.05 -7.90 -11.28
N ARG A 133 19.23 -6.59 -11.12
CA ARG A 133 18.24 -5.59 -10.68
C ARG A 133 17.90 -4.62 -11.80
N VAL A 134 18.53 -4.80 -12.97
CA VAL A 134 18.30 -4.02 -14.19
C VAL A 134 16.85 -4.14 -14.64
N GLU A 135 16.25 -5.32 -14.56
CA GLU A 135 14.83 -5.51 -14.91
C GLU A 135 13.91 -4.70 -13.99
N ARG A 136 14.16 -4.72 -12.67
CA ARG A 136 13.39 -3.95 -11.69
C ARG A 136 13.59 -2.44 -11.90
N LEU A 137 14.82 -1.99 -12.12
CA LEU A 137 15.13 -0.59 -12.42
C LEU A 137 14.40 -0.13 -13.69
N ASN A 138 14.51 -0.89 -14.78
CA ASN A 138 13.88 -0.57 -16.06
C ASN A 138 12.35 -0.57 -15.92
N HIS A 139 11.78 -1.48 -15.13
CA HIS A 139 10.36 -1.51 -14.85
C HIS A 139 9.89 -0.20 -14.18
N PHE A 140 10.58 0.24 -13.13
CA PHE A 140 10.24 1.50 -12.46
C PHE A 140 10.54 2.74 -13.29
N ALA A 141 11.58 2.72 -14.13
CA ALA A 141 11.86 3.79 -15.08
C ALA A 141 10.68 4.01 -16.04
N THR A 142 10.14 2.93 -16.62
CA THR A 142 8.96 3.00 -17.49
C THR A 142 7.74 3.55 -16.75
N LEU A 143 7.48 3.07 -15.52
CA LEU A 143 6.34 3.51 -14.73
C LEU A 143 6.42 4.98 -14.33
N PHE A 144 7.59 5.43 -13.86
CA PHE A 144 7.82 6.82 -13.48
C PHE A 144 7.71 7.73 -14.70
N LYS A 145 8.30 7.35 -15.84
CA LYS A 145 8.21 8.13 -17.08
C LYS A 145 6.78 8.29 -17.55
N GLY A 146 6.03 7.19 -17.60
CA GLY A 146 4.62 7.21 -18.00
C GLY A 146 3.77 8.12 -17.10
N ALA A 147 4.01 8.11 -15.79
CA ALA A 147 3.26 8.95 -14.84
C ALA A 147 3.62 10.43 -14.92
N MET A 148 4.87 10.77 -15.22
CA MET A 148 5.30 12.16 -15.41
C MET A 148 4.79 12.75 -16.73
N ASP A 149 4.72 11.94 -17.80
CA ASP A 149 4.28 12.41 -19.12
C ASP A 149 2.77 12.60 -19.23
N THR A 150 2.00 11.98 -18.35
CA THR A 150 0.53 12.04 -18.39
C THR A 150 -0.09 13.10 -17.49
N ASP A 151 0.65 13.70 -16.54
CA ASP A 151 0.15 14.71 -15.58
C ASP A 151 -1.17 14.31 -14.87
N LEU A 152 -1.51 13.01 -14.87
CA LEU A 152 -2.82 12.46 -14.54
C LEU A 152 -2.76 11.66 -13.25
N SER A 153 -3.81 11.78 -12.43
CA SER A 153 -4.00 10.88 -11.30
C SER A 153 -4.20 9.44 -11.79
N PRO A 154 -3.78 8.41 -11.03
CA PRO A 154 -3.54 7.09 -11.58
C PRO A 154 -4.73 6.10 -11.71
N PRO A 155 -6.04 6.40 -11.51
CA PRO A 155 -7.04 5.34 -11.61
C PRO A 155 -7.31 4.79 -13.01
N GLU A 156 -7.10 5.57 -14.08
CA GLU A 156 -7.80 5.27 -15.36
C GLU A 156 -6.96 4.54 -16.41
N GLN A 157 -5.61 4.53 -16.34
CA GLN A 157 -4.81 4.03 -17.48
C GLN A 157 -4.18 2.64 -17.32
N LEU A 158 -4.06 2.11 -16.10
CA LEU A 158 -3.44 0.79 -15.91
C LEU A 158 -4.41 -0.38 -16.21
N LEU A 159 -5.71 -0.12 -16.35
CA LEU A 159 -6.67 -1.12 -16.86
C LEU A 159 -6.48 -1.41 -18.35
N HIS A 160 -5.81 -0.54 -19.11
CA HIS A 160 -5.61 -0.71 -20.54
C HIS A 160 -4.28 -1.38 -20.93
N PHE A 161 -3.34 -1.53 -20.00
CA PHE A 161 -2.04 -2.16 -20.26
C PHE A 161 -1.93 -3.62 -19.78
N PHE A 162 -2.97 -4.14 -19.13
CA PHE A 162 -2.99 -5.51 -18.57
C PHE A 162 -4.18 -6.37 -19.07
N LEU A 163 -4.81 -6.01 -20.19
CA LEU A 163 -5.70 -6.90 -20.96
C LEU A 163 -5.05 -7.29 -22.29
#